data_AF-A0A1I6I836-F1
#
_entry.id   AF-A0A1I6I836-F1
#
_cell.length_a   1.000
_cell.length_b   1.000
_cell.length_c   1.000
_cell.angle_alpha   90.00
_cell.angle_beta   90.00
_cell.angle_gamma   90.00
#
_symmetry.space_group_name_H-M   'P 1'
#
loop_
_entity.id
_entity.type
_entity.pdbx_description
1 polymer ?
#
loop_
_entity_poly.entity_id
_entity_poly.type
_entity_poly.pdbx_seq_one_letter_code
_entity_poly.pdbx_strand_id
1 'polypeptide(L)'
;MTKRTGRSGKVCKAAAFAAAMLTAAGIAACGPKQDAKDTSAAVATEAAKETVENAESAAGAEDVSTEAAESAADAEDRSAAAESGSVAETGLRLTQTKTVGKPTYTGIKEYKPFLKSAKPWAVIPGLNEGMIPQGMCYCAEDKRTYIASYSKADIPSVISILDEDGVLTAEAYLYNADGSRFSSHVGGLAISDDTLFVSAPADAEGHYQVAEIPMKELEGEGTKEVKIKKTFRVPVSPSFMNFSDGCLWVGNFYHPKGNYDLSADMNYTTKAENAEYGCYILGYDLSKKSVERFDEAGPDGYPVPDMVMAAPDRIQGITSLSNGQMLLSQSYGRKSESRLMSFDTSSTHATLQDFQVGSSKVPGFILDSNCLTKAVTALPMTEAVSATPDGMILVSFESGAMHYSDGKDRTDHIWKMEW
;
A
#
# COMPACT_ATOMS: atom_id res chain seq x y z
N MET A 1 -38.12 33.76 -22.45
CA MET A 1 -38.65 33.76 -21.07
C MET A 1 -39.14 32.36 -20.71
N THR A 2 -38.28 31.66 -19.97
CA THR A 2 -38.54 30.59 -18.98
C THR A 2 -39.85 29.81 -19.01
N LYS A 3 -39.75 28.49 -19.20
CA LYS A 3 -40.44 27.49 -18.37
C LYS A 3 -39.60 26.22 -18.25
N ARG A 4 -39.30 25.87 -16.99
CA ARG A 4 -38.56 24.68 -16.52
C ARG A 4 -39.39 23.42 -16.70
N THR A 5 -38.76 22.33 -17.11
CA THR A 5 -39.28 20.96 -16.92
C THR A 5 -38.24 20.12 -16.20
N GLY A 6 -38.67 19.50 -15.12
CA GLY A 6 -37.86 18.81 -14.12
C GLY A 6 -37.20 17.52 -14.62
N ARG A 7 -36.06 17.21 -14.01
CA ARG A 7 -35.30 15.98 -14.15
C ARG A 7 -35.59 15.12 -12.92
N SER A 8 -36.22 13.96 -13.09
CA SER A 8 -36.42 12.99 -12.01
C SER A 8 -35.11 12.26 -11.74
N GLY A 9 -34.48 12.53 -10.59
CA GLY A 9 -33.40 11.71 -10.06
C GLY A 9 -33.97 10.42 -9.47
N LYS A 10 -33.55 9.28 -10.02
CA LYS A 10 -33.68 7.98 -9.34
C LYS A 10 -32.59 7.92 -8.29
N VAL A 11 -32.99 8.02 -7.02
CA VAL A 11 -32.15 7.72 -5.86
C VAL A 11 -31.99 6.20 -5.80
N CYS A 12 -30.79 5.70 -6.09
CA CYS A 12 -30.39 4.35 -5.71
C CYS A 12 -30.20 4.33 -4.18
N LYS A 13 -30.96 3.46 -3.51
CA LYS A 13 -30.84 3.17 -2.09
C LYS A 13 -29.48 2.53 -1.82
N ALA A 14 -28.55 3.28 -1.22
CA ALA A 14 -27.45 2.70 -0.46
C ALA A 14 -28.03 2.19 0.86
N ALA A 15 -27.82 0.90 1.14
CA ALA A 15 -28.28 0.24 2.34
C ALA A 15 -27.46 0.75 3.54
N ALA A 16 -28.18 1.13 4.59
CA ALA A 16 -27.63 1.56 5.86
C ALA A 16 -26.99 0.37 6.59
N PHE A 17 -25.70 0.48 6.88
CA PHE A 17 -25.02 -0.27 7.93
C PHE A 17 -24.08 0.67 8.67
N ALA A 18 -24.66 1.47 9.57
CA ALA A 18 -23.93 2.32 10.51
C ALA A 18 -24.73 2.38 11.81
N ALA A 19 -24.78 1.28 12.55
CA ALA A 19 -25.32 1.23 13.91
C ALA A 19 -24.93 -0.09 14.61
N ALA A 20 -23.63 -0.37 14.71
CA ALA A 20 -23.12 -1.43 15.58
C ALA A 20 -21.70 -1.16 16.07
N MET A 21 -21.36 0.08 16.41
CA MET A 21 -20.18 0.39 17.22
C MET A 21 -20.52 1.54 18.16
N LEU A 22 -20.40 1.28 19.47
CA LEU A 22 -20.78 2.09 20.65
C LEU A 22 -22.15 1.79 21.29
N THR A 23 -22.19 0.72 22.08
CA THR A 23 -22.93 0.69 23.37
C THR A 23 -22.40 -0.46 24.22
N ALA A 24 -21.34 -0.22 24.99
CA ALA A 24 -21.01 -1.02 26.18
C ALA A 24 -20.11 -0.20 27.12
N ALA A 25 -20.59 0.95 27.59
CA ALA A 25 -20.06 1.60 28.77
C ALA A 25 -21.26 1.98 29.65
N GLY A 26 -21.45 1.24 30.74
CA GLY A 26 -22.47 1.54 31.74
C GLY A 26 -22.92 0.30 32.50
N ILE A 27 -22.28 0.06 33.65
CA ILE A 27 -22.93 -0.06 34.97
C ILE A 27 -21.81 -0.17 36.01
N ALA A 28 -21.78 0.81 36.91
CA ALA A 28 -21.12 0.72 38.21
C ALA A 28 -22.14 0.19 39.23
N ALA A 29 -21.73 -0.70 40.14
CA ALA A 29 -21.96 -0.56 41.59
C ALA A 29 -21.47 -1.77 42.41
N CYS A 30 -20.78 -1.42 43.51
CA CYS A 30 -20.71 -2.08 44.82
C CYS A 30 -19.96 -3.42 45.02
N GLY A 31 -18.94 -3.38 45.89
CA GLY A 31 -18.28 -4.54 46.52
C GLY A 31 -19.16 -5.24 47.57
N PRO A 32 -18.62 -6.23 48.34
CA PRO A 32 -17.56 -5.96 49.32
C PRO A 32 -16.44 -7.03 49.44
N LYS A 33 -15.44 -6.69 50.26
CA LYS A 33 -14.23 -7.44 50.67
C LYS A 33 -14.49 -8.82 51.30
N GLN A 34 -13.55 -9.76 51.13
CA GLN A 34 -13.06 -10.63 52.22
C GLN A 34 -11.75 -11.37 51.88
N ASP A 35 -11.09 -11.83 52.95
CA ASP A 35 -9.66 -12.07 53.15
C ASP A 35 -9.03 -13.37 52.61
N ALA A 36 -7.70 -13.28 52.47
CA ALA A 36 -6.60 -14.27 52.48
C ALA A 36 -6.89 -15.77 52.75
N LYS A 37 -6.22 -16.64 51.97
CA LYS A 37 -5.31 -17.69 52.49
C LYS A 37 -4.47 -18.39 51.42
N ASP A 38 -3.26 -18.75 51.84
CA ASP A 38 -2.22 -19.54 51.18
C ASP A 38 -2.70 -20.77 50.40
N THR A 39 -1.97 -21.12 49.34
CA THR A 39 -1.37 -22.46 49.23
C THR A 39 -0.27 -22.50 48.18
N SER A 40 0.91 -22.92 48.62
CA SER A 40 2.02 -23.41 47.81
C SER A 40 1.63 -24.70 47.08
N ALA A 41 2.04 -24.84 45.80
CA ALA A 41 2.33 -26.15 45.22
C ALA A 41 3.30 -25.99 44.04
N ALA A 42 4.51 -26.53 44.23
CA ALA A 42 5.46 -26.81 43.18
C ALA A 42 5.03 -28.06 42.40
N VAL A 43 5.06 -28.01 41.06
CA VAL A 43 5.14 -29.17 40.16
C VAL A 43 5.90 -28.67 38.92
N ALA A 44 7.21 -28.92 38.86
CA ALA A 44 7.84 -30.03 38.12
C ALA A 44 7.76 -29.86 36.60
N THR A 45 8.92 -29.44 36.09
CA THR A 45 9.52 -29.70 34.78
C THR A 45 9.05 -30.96 34.06
N GLU A 46 8.68 -30.81 32.79
CA GLU A 46 9.16 -31.72 31.74
C GLU A 46 9.16 -30.99 30.39
N ALA A 47 10.36 -30.68 29.90
CA ALA A 47 10.58 -30.12 28.58
C ALA A 47 10.88 -31.27 27.61
N ALA A 48 9.95 -31.56 26.71
CA ALA A 48 10.21 -32.39 25.55
C ALA A 48 10.92 -31.53 24.49
N LYS A 49 12.20 -31.81 24.32
CA LYS A 49 13.03 -31.41 23.18
C LYS A 49 12.55 -32.18 21.96
N GLU A 50 12.23 -31.50 20.87
CA GLU A 50 12.44 -32.06 19.54
C GLU A 50 13.09 -31.01 18.63
N THR A 51 14.23 -31.43 18.11
CA THR A 51 15.17 -30.68 17.30
C THR A 51 14.75 -30.77 15.85
N VAL A 52 14.69 -29.65 15.13
CA VAL A 52 14.89 -29.65 13.68
C VAL A 52 15.91 -28.56 13.37
N GLU A 53 17.12 -29.00 13.04
CA GLU A 53 18.12 -28.21 12.33
C GLU A 53 17.58 -27.86 10.94
N ASN A 54 17.72 -26.61 10.52
CA ASN A 54 18.62 -26.35 9.40
C ASN A 54 18.99 -24.87 9.28
N ALA A 55 20.25 -24.71 8.92
CA ALA A 55 20.98 -23.49 8.66
C ALA A 55 20.30 -22.62 7.60
N GLU A 56 20.41 -21.30 7.74
CA GLU A 56 20.91 -20.47 6.64
C GLU A 56 21.49 -19.16 7.16
N SER A 57 22.60 -18.82 6.52
CA SER A 57 23.63 -17.87 6.92
C SER A 57 23.28 -16.42 6.60
N ALA A 58 23.84 -15.55 7.42
CA ALA A 58 23.93 -14.11 7.23
C ALA A 58 24.45 -13.69 5.85
N ALA A 59 23.79 -12.69 5.28
CA ALA A 59 24.38 -11.62 4.47
C ALA A 59 23.38 -10.46 4.62
N GLY A 60 23.71 -9.36 5.29
CA GLY A 60 24.89 -8.54 5.08
C GLY A 60 24.37 -7.25 4.45
N ALA A 61 24.09 -6.27 5.31
CA ALA A 61 23.80 -4.90 4.91
C ALA A 61 25.02 -4.36 4.16
N GLU A 62 24.82 -3.68 3.03
CA GLU A 62 25.88 -2.84 2.47
C GLU A 62 25.36 -1.47 2.06
N ASP A 63 26.29 -0.56 2.32
CA ASP A 63 26.23 0.87 2.52
C ASP A 63 26.63 1.62 1.24
N VAL A 64 26.49 2.93 1.31
CA VAL A 64 26.65 3.93 0.28
C VAL A 64 28.13 4.26 -0.04
N SER A 65 28.38 4.61 -1.32
CA SER A 65 29.35 5.59 -1.86
C SER A 65 30.55 5.14 -2.74
N THR A 66 30.47 5.63 -3.99
CA THR A 66 31.48 6.33 -4.85
C THR A 66 32.72 5.64 -5.45
N GLU A 67 32.67 5.62 -6.80
CA GLU A 67 33.64 6.11 -7.81
C GLU A 67 34.66 5.20 -8.52
N ALA A 68 34.61 5.37 -9.86
CA ALA A 68 35.67 5.38 -10.88
C ALA A 68 36.14 4.08 -11.60
N ALA A 69 35.59 3.94 -12.82
CA ALA A 69 36.25 3.85 -14.13
C ALA A 69 37.02 2.59 -14.62
N GLU A 70 36.78 2.33 -15.93
CA GLU A 70 37.46 1.44 -16.90
C GLU A 70 37.08 -0.06 -16.82
N SER A 71 36.76 -0.79 -17.90
CA SER A 71 37.00 -0.66 -19.35
C SER A 71 36.04 -1.57 -20.16
N ALA A 72 36.02 -1.37 -21.48
CA ALA A 72 35.11 -1.95 -22.48
C ALA A 72 35.52 -3.33 -23.05
N ALA A 73 34.62 -3.87 -23.89
CA ALA A 73 34.63 -5.14 -24.68
C ALA A 73 33.94 -6.32 -23.95
N ASP A 74 33.00 -7.09 -24.51
CA ASP A 74 32.56 -7.38 -25.87
C ASP A 74 31.06 -7.73 -25.86
N ALA A 75 30.31 -7.36 -26.90
CA ALA A 75 28.93 -7.80 -27.09
C ALA A 75 28.71 -8.19 -28.56
N GLU A 76 28.67 -9.50 -28.84
CA GLU A 76 28.18 -10.05 -30.09
C GLU A 76 26.73 -10.54 -29.94
N ASP A 77 25.87 -9.86 -30.71
CA ASP A 77 24.82 -10.39 -31.59
C ASP A 77 24.02 -11.61 -31.12
N ARG A 78 22.76 -11.38 -30.73
CA ARG A 78 21.62 -12.23 -31.13
C ARG A 78 20.34 -11.41 -31.31
N SER A 79 20.05 -11.06 -32.57
CA SER A 79 18.73 -10.57 -32.99
C SER A 79 17.68 -11.69 -32.91
N ALA A 80 16.54 -11.41 -32.27
CA ALA A 80 15.30 -12.17 -32.43
C ALA A 80 14.17 -11.20 -32.79
N ALA A 81 13.53 -11.47 -33.91
CA ALA A 81 12.56 -10.62 -34.58
C ALA A 81 11.32 -10.34 -33.72
N ALA A 82 10.99 -9.07 -33.55
CA ALA A 82 9.70 -8.61 -33.05
C ALA A 82 8.74 -8.45 -34.24
N GLU A 83 7.57 -9.07 -34.17
CA GLU A 83 6.44 -8.75 -35.06
C GLU A 83 5.89 -7.37 -34.68
N SER A 84 6.13 -6.39 -35.54
CA SER A 84 5.63 -5.02 -35.39
C SER A 84 4.19 -4.90 -35.88
N GLY A 85 3.23 -4.93 -34.96
CA GLY A 85 1.93 -4.29 -35.18
C GLY A 85 2.11 -2.77 -35.17
N SER A 86 1.53 -2.05 -36.13
CA SER A 86 1.64 -0.60 -36.23
C SER A 86 0.94 0.08 -35.05
N VAL A 87 1.72 0.50 -34.05
CA VAL A 87 1.28 1.34 -32.95
C VAL A 87 1.14 2.76 -33.50
N ALA A 88 -0.07 3.33 -33.48
CA ALA A 88 -0.23 4.77 -33.65
C ALA A 88 0.61 5.45 -32.55
N GLU A 89 1.46 6.42 -32.90
CA GLU A 89 2.23 7.16 -31.89
C GLU A 89 1.25 7.81 -30.90
N THR A 90 1.13 7.20 -29.71
CA THR A 90 0.23 7.64 -28.64
C THR A 90 0.67 8.98 -28.04
N GLY A 91 1.85 9.49 -28.43
CA GLY A 91 2.48 10.67 -27.85
C GLY A 91 2.96 10.48 -26.41
N LEU A 92 2.82 9.26 -25.86
CA LEU A 92 3.27 8.88 -24.52
C LEU A 92 4.75 8.55 -24.52
N ARG A 93 5.44 8.83 -23.41
CA ARG A 93 6.86 8.51 -23.21
C ARG A 93 7.05 7.12 -22.61
N LEU A 94 6.12 6.66 -21.78
CA LEU A 94 6.11 5.31 -21.24
C LEU A 94 5.37 4.36 -22.16
N THR A 95 5.79 3.10 -22.16
CA THR A 95 5.11 2.02 -22.88
C THR A 95 4.66 0.92 -21.92
N GLN A 96 3.79 0.04 -22.41
CA GLN A 96 3.43 -1.21 -21.75
C GLN A 96 4.23 -2.39 -22.33
N THR A 97 5.55 -2.22 -22.41
CA THR A 97 6.46 -3.26 -22.92
C THR A 97 6.73 -4.30 -21.84
N LYS A 98 6.55 -5.58 -22.20
CA LYS A 98 6.87 -6.72 -21.32
C LYS A 98 8.37 -6.80 -21.06
N THR A 99 8.72 -7.05 -19.82
CA THR A 99 10.12 -7.19 -19.35
C THR A 99 10.42 -8.58 -18.80
N VAL A 100 9.39 -9.43 -18.66
CA VAL A 100 9.52 -10.82 -18.23
C VAL A 100 9.26 -11.74 -19.42
N GLY A 101 10.33 -12.33 -19.96
CA GLY A 101 10.25 -13.19 -21.15
C GLY A 101 9.45 -14.47 -20.90
N LYS A 102 9.86 -15.29 -19.91
CA LYS A 102 9.15 -16.51 -19.52
C LYS A 102 8.91 -16.51 -18.00
N PRO A 103 7.65 -16.59 -17.55
CA PRO A 103 7.32 -16.79 -16.14
C PRO A 103 8.00 -18.02 -15.53
N THR A 104 8.69 -17.85 -14.40
CA THR A 104 9.31 -18.98 -13.64
C THR A 104 8.42 -19.50 -12.51
N TYR A 105 7.38 -18.75 -12.15
CA TYR A 105 6.51 -19.04 -11.01
C TYR A 105 5.44 -20.11 -11.25
N THR A 106 5.15 -20.47 -12.51
CA THR A 106 3.95 -21.28 -12.85
C THR A 106 3.95 -22.70 -12.29
N GLY A 107 5.11 -23.25 -11.92
CA GLY A 107 5.26 -24.60 -11.36
C GLY A 107 5.43 -24.65 -9.84
N ILE A 108 5.55 -23.50 -9.18
CA ILE A 108 5.88 -23.41 -7.76
C ILE A 108 4.62 -23.68 -6.92
N LYS A 109 4.73 -24.59 -5.95
CA LYS A 109 3.58 -25.12 -5.21
C LYS A 109 2.93 -24.04 -4.36
N GLU A 110 3.76 -23.19 -3.78
CA GLU A 110 3.43 -22.12 -2.84
C GLU A 110 2.53 -21.07 -3.51
N TYR A 111 2.73 -20.79 -4.79
CA TYR A 111 1.91 -19.83 -5.56
C TYR A 111 0.61 -20.41 -6.12
N LYS A 112 0.36 -21.73 -5.99
CA LYS A 112 -0.86 -22.36 -6.55
C LYS A 112 -2.16 -21.69 -6.09
N PRO A 113 -2.35 -21.32 -4.81
CA PRO A 113 -3.57 -20.64 -4.38
C PRO A 113 -3.76 -19.29 -5.08
N PHE A 114 -2.69 -18.49 -5.20
CA PHE A 114 -2.72 -17.21 -5.90
C PHE A 114 -3.03 -17.39 -7.40
N LEU A 115 -2.27 -18.26 -8.08
CA LEU A 115 -2.44 -18.51 -9.53
C LEU A 115 -3.79 -19.15 -9.88
N LYS A 116 -4.48 -19.75 -8.92
CA LYS A 116 -5.81 -20.32 -9.12
C LYS A 116 -6.89 -19.23 -9.14
N SER A 117 -6.75 -18.17 -8.34
CA SER A 117 -7.76 -17.12 -8.21
C SER A 117 -7.37 -15.79 -8.87
N ALA A 118 -6.14 -15.65 -9.34
CA ALA A 118 -5.64 -14.46 -10.01
C ALA A 118 -5.26 -14.72 -11.47
N LYS A 119 -5.44 -13.70 -12.31
CA LYS A 119 -4.98 -13.68 -13.72
C LYS A 119 -4.23 -12.39 -14.02
N PRO A 120 -3.20 -12.41 -14.89
CA PRO A 120 -2.60 -11.18 -15.41
C PRO A 120 -3.69 -10.34 -16.10
N TRP A 121 -3.70 -9.04 -15.84
CA TRP A 121 -4.68 -8.10 -16.40
C TRP A 121 -4.00 -7.09 -17.35
N ALA A 122 -3.08 -6.29 -16.83
CA ALA A 122 -2.43 -5.22 -17.60
C ALA A 122 -0.91 -5.29 -17.41
N VAL A 123 -0.13 -5.08 -18.48
CA VAL A 123 1.33 -4.88 -18.33
C VAL A 123 1.56 -3.54 -17.63
N ILE A 124 2.43 -3.51 -16.63
CA ILE A 124 2.70 -2.30 -15.87
C ILE A 124 3.46 -1.31 -16.78
N PRO A 125 3.01 -0.05 -16.89
CA PRO A 125 3.68 0.96 -17.70
C PRO A 125 5.10 1.29 -17.20
N GLY A 126 5.99 1.57 -18.15
CA GLY A 126 7.29 2.17 -17.86
C GLY A 126 8.38 1.19 -17.40
N LEU A 127 8.08 -0.10 -17.24
CA LEU A 127 9.03 -1.07 -16.69
C LEU A 127 10.31 -1.19 -17.52
N ASN A 128 10.19 -1.09 -18.85
CA ASN A 128 11.32 -1.14 -19.78
C ASN A 128 12.05 0.21 -19.87
N GLU A 129 11.36 1.30 -19.54
CA GLU A 129 11.86 2.67 -19.48
C GLU A 129 12.50 3.03 -18.13
N GLY A 130 12.69 2.04 -17.25
CA GLY A 130 13.34 2.22 -15.96
C GLY A 130 12.44 2.80 -14.87
N MET A 131 11.12 2.75 -15.06
CA MET A 131 10.15 3.00 -13.99
C MET A 131 10.02 1.81 -13.07
N ILE A 132 9.82 2.12 -11.80
CA ILE A 132 9.68 1.18 -10.71
C ILE A 132 8.32 1.46 -10.06
N PRO A 133 7.30 0.59 -10.27
CA PRO A 133 5.96 0.81 -9.76
C PRO A 133 5.91 0.58 -8.25
N GLN A 134 5.10 1.38 -7.58
CA GLN A 134 5.01 1.43 -6.13
C GLN A 134 3.54 1.50 -5.72
N GLY A 135 2.98 2.71 -5.56
CA GLY A 135 1.56 2.89 -5.25
C GLY A 135 0.62 2.56 -6.41
N MET A 136 -0.57 2.07 -6.10
CA MET A 136 -1.64 1.85 -7.07
C MET A 136 -3.01 2.06 -6.42
N CYS A 137 -3.94 2.68 -7.13
CA CYS A 137 -5.35 2.70 -6.74
C CYS A 137 -6.28 2.63 -7.96
N TYR A 138 -7.49 2.13 -7.74
CA TYR A 138 -8.57 2.14 -8.72
C TYR A 138 -9.58 3.23 -8.37
N CYS A 139 -9.94 4.06 -9.34
CA CYS A 139 -11.01 5.04 -9.19
C CYS A 139 -12.30 4.50 -9.82
N ALA A 140 -13.33 4.29 -8.99
CA ALA A 140 -14.61 3.77 -9.46
C ALA A 140 -15.43 4.76 -10.29
N GLU A 141 -15.20 6.07 -10.10
CA GLU A 141 -15.95 7.12 -10.78
C GLU A 141 -15.59 7.22 -12.27
N ASP A 142 -14.30 7.17 -12.60
CA ASP A 142 -13.81 7.21 -13.99
C ASP A 142 -13.43 5.82 -14.55
N LYS A 143 -13.49 4.78 -13.69
CA LYS A 143 -13.13 3.38 -13.97
C LYS A 143 -11.67 3.16 -14.38
N ARG A 144 -10.77 4.03 -13.93
CA ARG A 144 -9.35 3.97 -14.28
C ARG A 144 -8.49 3.45 -13.14
N THR A 145 -7.35 2.89 -13.50
CA THR A 145 -6.31 2.49 -12.56
C THR A 145 -5.15 3.48 -12.64
N TYR A 146 -4.74 3.99 -11.49
CA TYR A 146 -3.63 4.93 -11.34
C TYR A 146 -2.47 4.20 -10.68
N ILE A 147 -1.27 4.36 -11.23
CA ILE A 147 -0.04 3.72 -10.75
C ILE A 147 1.01 4.79 -10.56
N ALA A 148 1.56 4.89 -9.37
CA ALA A 148 2.69 5.76 -9.09
C ALA A 148 3.99 4.96 -9.24
N SER A 149 4.91 5.51 -10.01
CA SER A 149 6.23 4.91 -10.24
C SER A 149 7.32 5.95 -10.02
N TYR A 150 8.44 5.50 -9.45
CA TYR A 150 9.67 6.30 -9.37
C TYR A 150 10.72 5.72 -10.32
N SER A 151 11.87 6.39 -10.44
CA SER A 151 13.03 5.84 -11.12
C SER A 151 14.30 6.04 -10.30
N LYS A 152 15.28 5.16 -10.52
CA LYS A 152 16.67 5.35 -10.07
C LYS A 152 17.45 6.28 -11.01
N ALA A 153 16.94 6.52 -12.21
CA ALA A 153 17.50 7.51 -13.11
C ALA A 153 17.07 8.93 -12.69
N ASP A 154 17.72 9.93 -13.27
CA ASP A 154 17.44 11.33 -13.00
C ASP A 154 16.18 11.81 -13.76
N ILE A 155 15.04 11.22 -13.43
CA ILE A 155 13.71 11.52 -14.00
C ILE A 155 12.66 11.60 -12.89
N PRO A 156 11.66 12.49 -13.00
CA PRO A 156 10.66 12.67 -11.95
C PRO A 156 9.77 11.43 -11.80
N SER A 157 9.21 11.24 -10.61
CA SER A 157 8.16 10.25 -10.39
C SER A 157 6.94 10.56 -11.26
N VAL A 158 6.20 9.52 -11.63
CA VAL A 158 5.14 9.58 -12.63
C VAL A 158 3.87 8.87 -12.14
N ILE A 159 2.71 9.45 -12.44
CA ILE A 159 1.42 8.77 -12.33
C ILE A 159 1.03 8.26 -13.72
N SER A 160 1.01 6.95 -13.90
CA SER A 160 0.47 6.30 -15.10
C SER A 160 -1.02 6.02 -14.93
N ILE A 161 -1.80 6.26 -15.98
CA ILE A 161 -3.27 6.14 -15.95
C ILE A 161 -3.71 5.13 -17.01
N LEU A 162 -4.31 4.04 -16.53
CA LEU A 162 -4.82 2.95 -17.35
C LEU A 162 -6.34 3.05 -17.43
N ASP A 163 -6.90 2.78 -18.61
CA ASP A 163 -8.35 2.63 -18.77
C ASP A 163 -8.88 1.30 -18.20
N GLU A 164 -10.19 1.05 -18.38
CA GLU A 164 -10.86 -0.15 -17.86
C GLU A 164 -10.36 -1.47 -18.48
N ASP A 165 -9.76 -1.40 -19.67
CA ASP A 165 -9.16 -2.53 -20.37
C ASP A 165 -7.67 -2.71 -20.03
N GLY A 166 -7.12 -1.83 -19.20
CA GLY A 166 -5.73 -1.89 -18.77
C GLY A 166 -4.75 -1.27 -19.77
N VAL A 167 -5.22 -0.42 -20.68
CA VAL A 167 -4.39 0.28 -21.67
C VAL A 167 -3.92 1.62 -21.08
N LEU A 168 -2.63 1.91 -21.20
CA LEU A 168 -2.06 3.20 -20.83
C LEU A 168 -2.63 4.31 -21.73
N THR A 169 -3.33 5.27 -21.14
CA THR A 169 -3.97 6.39 -21.86
C THR A 169 -3.36 7.75 -21.53
N ALA A 170 -2.77 7.90 -20.35
CA ALA A 170 -2.10 9.13 -19.93
C ALA A 170 -0.99 8.85 -18.92
N GLU A 171 -0.08 9.82 -18.82
CA GLU A 171 0.99 9.84 -17.82
C GLU A 171 1.21 11.27 -17.33
N ALA A 172 1.40 11.44 -16.03
CA ALA A 172 1.65 12.74 -15.40
C ALA A 172 2.99 12.71 -14.67
N TYR A 173 3.98 13.40 -15.21
CA TYR A 173 5.28 13.59 -14.57
C TYR A 173 5.17 14.65 -13.48
N LEU A 174 5.64 14.32 -12.28
CA LEU A 174 5.46 15.15 -11.10
C LEU A 174 6.65 16.09 -10.88
N TYR A 175 6.35 17.34 -10.56
CA TYR A 175 7.34 18.37 -10.27
C TYR A 175 6.99 19.07 -8.97
N ASN A 176 8.00 19.52 -8.24
CA ASN A 176 7.81 20.42 -7.12
C ASN A 176 7.29 21.79 -7.61
N ALA A 177 6.78 22.60 -6.69
CA ALA A 177 6.26 23.93 -7.01
C ALA A 177 7.29 24.83 -7.74
N ASP A 178 8.57 24.70 -7.37
CA ASP A 178 9.70 25.42 -7.98
C ASP A 178 10.10 24.90 -9.37
N GLY A 179 9.48 23.82 -9.85
CA GLY A 179 9.76 23.18 -11.13
C GLY A 179 10.90 22.16 -11.09
N SER A 180 11.53 21.92 -9.94
CA SER A 180 12.45 20.80 -9.77
C SER A 180 11.69 19.46 -9.82
N ARG A 181 12.42 18.38 -10.10
CA ARG A 181 11.82 17.04 -10.20
C ARG A 181 11.27 16.59 -8.85
N PHE A 182 10.07 16.04 -8.86
CA PHE A 182 9.54 15.37 -7.68
C PHE A 182 10.11 13.95 -7.61
N SER A 183 11.13 13.76 -6.76
CA SER A 183 11.86 12.50 -6.62
C SER A 183 11.45 11.76 -5.35
N SER A 184 10.18 11.37 -5.26
CA SER A 184 9.65 10.56 -4.16
C SER A 184 9.59 9.08 -4.53
N HIS A 185 9.69 8.19 -3.54
CA HIS A 185 9.44 6.76 -3.74
C HIS A 185 7.99 6.47 -4.15
N VAL A 186 7.06 7.38 -3.85
CA VAL A 186 5.64 7.31 -4.24
C VAL A 186 4.95 5.98 -3.89
N GLY A 187 5.31 5.40 -2.74
CA GLY A 187 4.73 4.16 -2.21
C GLY A 187 3.22 4.21 -1.96
N GLY A 188 2.74 5.34 -1.44
CA GLY A 188 1.32 5.59 -1.22
C GLY A 188 0.67 6.31 -2.38
N LEU A 189 -0.49 5.79 -2.81
CA LEU A 189 -1.37 6.40 -3.80
C LEU A 189 -2.83 6.12 -3.45
N ALA A 190 -3.65 7.16 -3.36
CA ALA A 190 -5.08 7.02 -3.09
C ALA A 190 -5.88 8.12 -3.79
N ILE A 191 -7.15 7.86 -4.08
CA ILE A 191 -8.06 8.86 -4.66
C ILE A 191 -9.32 8.93 -3.79
N SER A 192 -9.66 10.12 -3.32
CA SER A 192 -10.95 10.42 -2.68
C SER A 192 -11.59 11.59 -3.41
N ASP A 193 -12.83 11.42 -3.86
CA ASP A 193 -13.60 12.42 -4.60
C ASP A 193 -12.77 13.02 -5.77
N ASP A 194 -12.46 14.32 -5.70
CA ASP A 194 -11.74 15.07 -6.72
C ASP A 194 -10.24 15.26 -6.44
N THR A 195 -9.69 14.47 -5.52
CA THR A 195 -8.29 14.60 -5.06
C THR A 195 -7.55 13.27 -5.11
N LEU A 196 -6.37 13.28 -5.74
CA LEU A 196 -5.38 12.22 -5.65
C LEU A 196 -4.34 12.57 -4.58
N PHE A 197 -4.10 11.62 -3.68
CA PHE A 197 -3.07 11.67 -2.65
C PHE A 197 -1.89 10.81 -3.08
N VAL A 198 -0.67 11.37 -3.01
CA VAL A 198 0.56 10.63 -3.32
C VAL A 198 1.64 10.93 -2.29
N SER A 199 2.43 9.93 -1.91
CA SER A 199 3.52 10.10 -0.95
C SER A 199 4.53 11.13 -1.44
N ALA A 200 4.86 12.09 -0.58
CA ALA A 200 5.81 13.15 -0.88
C ALA A 200 7.13 12.95 -0.14
N PRO A 201 8.22 13.57 -0.62
CA PRO A 201 9.47 13.62 0.13
C PRO A 201 9.22 14.26 1.50
N ALA A 202 10.00 13.83 2.50
CA ALA A 202 10.00 14.50 3.79
C ALA A 202 10.36 15.99 3.64
N ASP A 203 9.87 16.84 4.53
CA ASP A 203 10.27 18.25 4.57
C ASP A 203 11.73 18.41 5.02
N ALA A 204 12.22 19.65 5.06
CA ALA A 204 13.60 19.94 5.44
C ALA A 204 13.92 19.53 6.89
N GLU A 205 12.89 19.44 7.72
CA GLU A 205 12.93 19.00 9.11
C GLU A 205 12.80 17.48 9.26
N GLY A 206 12.59 16.76 8.16
CA GLY A 206 12.47 15.30 8.12
C GLY A 206 11.08 14.77 8.45
N HIS A 207 10.05 15.62 8.47
CA HIS A 207 8.67 15.17 8.68
C HIS A 207 8.09 14.55 7.42
N TYR A 208 7.34 13.47 7.60
CA TYR A 208 6.67 12.79 6.49
C TYR A 208 5.51 13.61 5.94
N GLN A 209 5.33 13.55 4.61
CA GLN A 209 4.35 14.35 3.89
C GLN A 209 3.57 13.54 2.86
N VAL A 210 2.32 13.93 2.65
CA VAL A 210 1.47 13.51 1.53
C VAL A 210 1.21 14.73 0.66
N ALA A 211 1.30 14.57 -0.66
CA ALA A 211 0.93 15.59 -1.64
C ALA A 211 -0.51 15.40 -2.11
N GLU A 212 -1.19 16.52 -2.36
CA GLU A 212 -2.51 16.56 -2.97
C GLU A 212 -2.41 17.02 -4.43
N ILE A 213 -3.05 16.27 -5.32
CA ILE A 213 -3.19 16.59 -6.74
C ILE A 213 -4.68 16.63 -7.07
N PRO A 214 -5.24 17.78 -7.48
CA PRO A 214 -6.61 17.85 -7.96
C PRO A 214 -6.79 16.95 -9.20
N MET A 215 -7.81 16.09 -9.21
CA MET A 215 -8.07 15.13 -10.30
C MET A 215 -8.20 15.80 -11.67
N LYS A 216 -8.72 17.03 -11.73
CA LYS A 216 -8.78 17.85 -12.94
C LYS A 216 -7.42 18.08 -13.62
N GLU A 217 -6.30 18.04 -12.87
CA GLU A 217 -4.95 18.17 -13.43
C GLU A 217 -4.50 16.88 -14.15
N LEU A 218 -5.22 15.77 -13.92
CA LEU A 218 -4.95 14.44 -14.48
C LEU A 218 -5.93 14.08 -15.62
N GLU A 219 -6.97 14.87 -15.86
CA GLU A 219 -7.98 14.64 -16.91
C GLU A 219 -7.42 14.71 -18.33
N GLY A 220 -7.94 13.87 -19.24
CA GLY A 220 -7.51 13.78 -20.64
C GLY A 220 -6.41 12.74 -20.89
N GLU A 221 -6.03 12.56 -22.15
CA GLU A 221 -5.04 11.58 -22.61
C GLU A 221 -3.65 12.21 -22.84
N GLY A 222 -2.62 11.38 -23.00
CA GLY A 222 -1.26 11.81 -23.34
C GLY A 222 -0.37 12.17 -22.14
N THR A 223 0.80 12.72 -22.44
CA THR A 223 1.82 13.11 -21.44
C THR A 223 1.55 14.49 -20.88
N LYS A 224 1.63 14.63 -19.55
CA LYS A 224 1.44 15.88 -18.82
C LYS A 224 2.55 16.09 -17.80
N GLU A 225 2.72 17.35 -17.44
CA GLU A 225 3.54 17.75 -16.29
C GLU A 225 2.62 18.35 -15.23
N VAL A 226 2.69 17.82 -14.01
CA VAL A 226 1.86 18.24 -12.88
C VAL A 226 2.76 18.77 -11.78
N LYS A 227 2.45 19.98 -11.31
CA LYS A 227 3.19 20.61 -10.20
C LYS A 227 2.48 20.38 -8.89
N ILE A 228 3.19 19.85 -7.91
CA ILE A 228 2.73 19.71 -6.54
C ILE A 228 2.64 21.10 -5.90
N LYS A 229 1.43 21.49 -5.55
CA LYS A 229 1.12 22.81 -4.96
C LYS A 229 0.84 22.75 -3.47
N LYS A 230 0.43 21.57 -2.99
CA LYS A 230 0.01 21.36 -1.61
C LYS A 230 0.54 20.02 -1.10
N THR A 231 1.10 20.07 0.09
CA THR A 231 1.44 18.91 0.91
C THR A 231 0.89 19.12 2.31
N PHE A 232 0.68 18.03 3.02
CA PHE A 232 0.38 18.04 4.46
C PHE A 232 1.19 16.98 5.17
N ARG A 233 1.47 17.23 6.45
CA ARG A 233 2.26 16.31 7.30
C ARG A 233 1.42 15.13 7.75
N VAL A 234 2.09 13.99 7.95
CA VAL A 234 1.52 12.79 8.57
C VAL A 234 2.52 12.23 9.61
N PRO A 235 2.05 11.57 10.69
CA PRO A 235 2.94 11.10 11.76
C PRO A 235 3.72 9.82 11.42
N VAL A 236 3.39 9.16 10.31
CA VAL A 236 4.07 7.96 9.84
C VAL A 236 4.50 8.14 8.41
N SER A 237 5.59 7.48 8.00
CA SER A 237 5.99 7.46 6.59
C SER A 237 4.83 6.95 5.74
N PRO A 238 4.35 7.67 4.73
CA PRO A 238 3.29 7.20 3.84
C PRO A 238 3.88 6.20 2.84
N SER A 239 4.35 5.06 3.32
CA SER A 239 4.95 4.02 2.47
C SER A 239 3.91 3.32 1.61
N PHE A 240 2.64 3.33 2.04
CA PHE A 240 1.50 2.91 1.25
C PHE A 240 0.25 3.68 1.65
N MET A 241 -0.70 3.80 0.72
CA MET A 241 -1.99 4.44 0.95
C MET A 241 -3.08 3.75 0.13
N ASN A 242 -4.32 3.92 0.59
CA ASN A 242 -5.50 3.57 -0.18
C ASN A 242 -6.69 4.37 0.34
N PHE A 243 -7.68 4.63 -0.51
CA PHE A 243 -8.97 5.15 -0.07
C PHE A 243 -10.03 4.06 -0.23
N SER A 244 -10.59 3.60 0.89
CA SER A 244 -11.63 2.58 0.90
C SER A 244 -12.50 2.69 2.15
N ASP A 245 -13.77 2.34 2.00
CA ASP A 245 -14.78 2.46 3.06
C ASP A 245 -14.85 3.86 3.71
N GLY A 246 -14.75 4.90 2.86
CA GLY A 246 -14.78 6.30 3.30
C GLY A 246 -13.56 6.78 4.07
N CYS A 247 -12.52 5.95 4.20
CA CYS A 247 -11.29 6.27 4.93
C CYS A 247 -10.10 6.39 3.99
N LEU A 248 -9.30 7.44 4.16
CA LEU A 248 -7.93 7.48 3.65
C LEU A 248 -7.04 6.70 4.64
N TRP A 249 -6.48 5.60 4.17
CA TRP A 249 -5.53 4.78 4.90
C TRP A 249 -4.11 5.22 4.55
N VAL A 250 -3.28 5.48 5.56
CA VAL A 250 -1.87 5.87 5.40
C VAL A 250 -1.01 5.00 6.31
N GLY A 251 -0.09 4.22 5.75
CA GLY A 251 0.73 3.31 6.57
C GLY A 251 2.21 3.35 6.27
N ASN A 252 3.01 3.06 7.29
CA ASN A 252 4.47 2.97 7.18
C ASN A 252 4.96 1.57 6.90
N PHE A 253 6.02 1.50 6.11
CA PHE A 253 6.85 0.32 6.04
C PHE A 253 7.70 0.22 7.32
N TYR A 254 7.78 -0.98 7.88
CA TYR A 254 8.61 -1.28 9.04
C TYR A 254 9.30 -2.62 8.83
N HIS A 255 10.63 -2.63 8.98
CA HIS A 255 11.42 -3.84 8.91
C HIS A 255 12.76 -3.61 9.64
N PRO A 256 12.81 -3.87 10.95
CA PRO A 256 13.97 -3.51 11.78
C PRO A 256 15.23 -4.28 11.37
N LYS A 257 15.09 -5.48 10.81
CA LYS A 257 16.22 -6.27 10.29
C LYS A 257 16.83 -5.70 9.00
N GLY A 258 16.09 -4.82 8.30
CA GLY A 258 16.53 -4.13 7.10
C GLY A 258 16.83 -2.64 7.33
N ASN A 259 16.95 -2.20 8.59
CA ASN A 259 17.13 -0.79 8.98
C ASN A 259 15.98 0.13 8.51
N TYR A 260 14.75 -0.40 8.46
CA TYR A 260 13.53 0.40 8.28
C TYR A 260 12.88 0.61 9.63
N ASP A 261 13.22 1.74 10.26
CA ASP A 261 12.89 2.06 11.64
C ASP A 261 11.49 2.70 11.80
N LEU A 262 11.10 2.90 13.05
CA LEU A 262 9.83 3.53 13.43
C LEU A 262 9.83 5.03 13.11
N SER A 263 8.63 5.57 12.89
CA SER A 263 8.44 7.01 12.69
C SER A 263 8.57 7.76 14.02
N ALA A 264 9.14 8.97 14.02
CA ALA A 264 9.40 9.72 15.25
C ALA A 264 8.13 9.96 16.09
N ASP A 265 7.01 10.30 15.44
CA ASP A 265 5.72 10.54 16.08
C ASP A 265 4.98 9.26 16.55
N MET A 266 5.51 8.07 16.20
CA MET A 266 5.04 6.75 16.63
C MET A 266 6.22 5.80 16.90
N ASN A 267 7.16 6.26 17.72
CA ASN A 267 8.42 5.55 17.98
C ASN A 267 8.29 4.49 19.09
N TYR A 268 7.35 3.56 18.94
CA TYR A 268 7.21 2.39 19.81
C TYR A 268 6.70 1.19 19.01
N THR A 269 6.79 -0.01 19.58
CA THR A 269 6.15 -1.21 19.03
C THR A 269 4.92 -1.59 19.84
N THR A 270 4.00 -2.31 19.21
CA THR A 270 2.82 -2.86 19.84
C THR A 270 2.96 -4.36 19.99
N LYS A 271 2.82 -4.84 21.23
CA LYS A 271 2.79 -6.26 21.54
C LYS A 271 1.54 -6.90 20.91
N ALA A 272 1.76 -7.89 20.05
CA ALA A 272 0.76 -8.74 19.46
C ALA A 272 0.88 -10.17 20.00
N GLU A 273 -0.06 -11.06 19.64
CA GLU A 273 -0.05 -12.44 20.10
C GLU A 273 1.28 -13.18 19.82
N ASN A 274 1.88 -12.96 18.65
CA ASN A 274 3.02 -13.72 18.16
C ASN A 274 4.29 -12.89 17.87
N ALA A 275 4.25 -11.57 18.05
CA ALA A 275 5.37 -10.67 17.72
C ALA A 275 5.19 -9.26 18.33
N GLU A 276 6.15 -8.39 18.02
CA GLU A 276 6.07 -6.94 18.23
C GLU A 276 5.86 -6.26 16.87
N TYR A 277 4.81 -5.45 16.76
CA TYR A 277 4.41 -4.79 15.52
C TYR A 277 4.84 -3.31 15.53
N GLY A 278 5.48 -2.88 14.44
CA GLY A 278 5.90 -1.49 14.21
C GLY A 278 5.41 -0.90 12.88
N CYS A 279 4.62 -1.67 12.13
CA CYS A 279 3.86 -1.14 11.00
C CYS A 279 2.56 -0.57 11.55
N TYR A 280 2.36 0.73 11.40
CA TYR A 280 1.14 1.43 11.78
C TYR A 280 0.40 1.90 10.54
N ILE A 281 -0.92 1.78 10.57
CA ILE A 281 -1.83 2.21 9.53
C ILE A 281 -2.82 3.16 10.16
N LEU A 282 -2.87 4.39 9.65
CA LEU A 282 -3.71 5.46 10.15
C LEU A 282 -4.91 5.61 9.24
N GLY A 283 -6.11 5.58 9.82
CA GLY A 283 -7.37 5.83 9.12
C GLY A 283 -7.85 7.25 9.37
N TYR A 284 -8.04 8.01 8.29
CA TYR A 284 -8.69 9.31 8.31
C TYR A 284 -10.08 9.17 7.68
N ASP A 285 -11.12 9.26 8.51
CA ASP A 285 -12.50 9.14 8.05
C ASP A 285 -12.91 10.41 7.29
N LEU A 286 -13.02 10.28 5.96
CA LEU A 286 -13.44 11.36 5.08
C LEU A 286 -14.95 11.39 4.83
N SER A 287 -15.67 10.35 5.26
CA SER A 287 -17.14 10.34 5.21
C SER A 287 -17.76 11.34 6.20
N LYS A 288 -17.06 11.62 7.30
CA LYS A 288 -17.49 12.56 8.35
C LYS A 288 -16.91 13.96 8.20
N LYS A 289 -15.76 14.09 7.54
CA LYS A 289 -14.98 15.33 7.44
C LYS A 289 -14.37 15.40 6.03
N SER A 290 -14.67 16.46 5.28
CA SER A 290 -14.11 16.66 3.94
C SER A 290 -12.57 16.68 3.95
N VAL A 291 -11.96 16.58 2.77
CA VAL A 291 -10.50 16.72 2.58
C VAL A 291 -9.91 18.01 3.17
N GLU A 292 -10.73 19.05 3.36
CA GLU A 292 -10.35 20.31 4.02
C GLU A 292 -9.83 20.10 5.46
N ARG A 293 -10.16 18.97 6.11
CA ARG A 293 -9.60 18.63 7.43
C ARG A 293 -8.08 18.56 7.43
N PHE A 294 -7.46 18.32 6.28
CA PHE A 294 -6.00 18.26 6.14
C PHE A 294 -5.35 19.65 6.17
N ASP A 295 -6.15 20.72 6.04
CA ASP A 295 -5.73 22.11 6.29
C ASP A 295 -5.75 22.46 7.79
N GLU A 296 -6.49 21.70 8.60
CA GLU A 296 -6.62 21.87 10.05
C GLU A 296 -5.64 20.98 10.80
N ALA A 297 -4.38 21.42 10.91
CA ALA A 297 -3.38 20.72 11.69
C ALA A 297 -3.79 20.61 13.17
N GLY A 298 -3.64 19.40 13.73
CA GLY A 298 -3.77 19.13 15.15
C GLY A 298 -2.60 19.69 15.97
N PRO A 299 -2.53 19.38 17.28
CA PRO A 299 -1.52 19.92 18.20
C PRO A 299 -0.06 19.62 17.76
N ASP A 300 0.15 18.51 17.06
CA ASP A 300 1.47 18.05 16.61
C ASP A 300 1.82 18.50 15.18
N GLY A 301 0.98 19.35 14.57
CA GLY A 301 1.23 19.90 13.22
C GLY A 301 0.76 19.01 12.07
N TYR A 302 -0.07 18.00 12.35
CA TYR A 302 -0.74 17.13 11.37
C TYR A 302 -2.17 16.80 11.82
N PRO A 303 -3.08 16.41 10.91
CA PRO A 303 -4.41 15.90 11.24
C PRO A 303 -4.32 14.71 12.20
N VAL A 304 -5.17 14.69 13.24
CA VAL A 304 -5.29 13.50 14.10
C VAL A 304 -6.09 12.42 13.36
N PRO A 305 -5.59 11.17 13.25
CA PRO A 305 -6.34 10.09 12.64
C PRO A 305 -7.52 9.67 13.52
N ASP A 306 -8.56 9.10 12.91
CA ASP A 306 -9.74 8.63 13.62
C ASP A 306 -9.57 7.19 14.13
N MET A 307 -8.63 6.44 13.55
CA MET A 307 -8.33 5.06 13.91
C MET A 307 -6.88 4.70 13.60
N VAL A 308 -6.32 3.76 14.36
CA VAL A 308 -5.01 3.15 14.11
C VAL A 308 -5.14 1.64 13.96
N MET A 309 -4.33 1.03 13.11
CA MET A 309 -4.09 -0.41 13.12
C MET A 309 -2.60 -0.70 13.25
N ALA A 310 -2.24 -1.58 14.20
CA ALA A 310 -0.90 -2.16 14.27
C ALA A 310 -0.88 -3.45 13.45
N ALA A 311 0.03 -3.53 12.50
CA ALA A 311 0.14 -4.64 11.55
C ALA A 311 1.51 -5.34 11.65
N PRO A 312 1.64 -6.57 11.11
CA PRO A 312 2.92 -7.24 10.95
C PRO A 312 3.95 -6.39 10.21
N ASP A 313 5.22 -6.76 10.28
CA ASP A 313 6.27 -6.05 9.54
C ASP A 313 6.10 -6.17 8.01
N ARG A 314 6.75 -5.27 7.26
CA ARG A 314 6.86 -5.30 5.79
C ARG A 314 5.53 -5.19 5.01
N ILE A 315 4.55 -4.46 5.52
CA ILE A 315 3.33 -4.17 4.75
C ILE A 315 3.64 -3.13 3.67
N GLN A 316 3.11 -3.37 2.47
CA GLN A 316 3.29 -2.53 1.27
C GLN A 316 1.97 -1.97 0.73
N GLY A 317 0.83 -2.42 1.24
CA GLY A 317 -0.47 -2.03 0.69
C GLY A 317 -1.63 -2.45 1.57
N ILE A 318 -2.75 -1.77 1.37
CA ILE A 318 -4.00 -1.97 2.12
C ILE A 318 -5.21 -1.69 1.23
N THR A 319 -6.30 -2.43 1.40
CA THR A 319 -7.62 -2.06 0.90
C THR A 319 -8.71 -2.68 1.78
N SER A 320 -9.83 -1.99 1.98
CA SER A 320 -11.03 -2.63 2.54
C SER A 320 -11.71 -3.50 1.49
N LEU A 321 -12.19 -4.65 1.92
CA LEU A 321 -12.98 -5.60 1.13
C LEU A 321 -14.47 -5.29 1.27
N SER A 322 -15.29 -5.78 0.34
CA SER A 322 -16.75 -5.56 0.35
C SER A 322 -17.47 -6.14 1.57
N ASN A 323 -16.85 -7.10 2.27
CA ASN A 323 -17.33 -7.68 3.51
C ASN A 323 -16.83 -6.94 4.77
N GLY A 324 -16.13 -5.81 4.63
CA GLY A 324 -15.59 -5.00 5.72
C GLY A 324 -14.22 -5.45 6.26
N GLN A 325 -13.65 -6.54 5.72
CA GLN A 325 -12.31 -6.98 6.11
C GLN A 325 -11.22 -6.10 5.50
N MET A 326 -10.07 -6.01 6.16
CA MET A 326 -8.89 -5.30 5.63
C MET A 326 -7.96 -6.30 4.96
N LEU A 327 -7.67 -6.11 3.68
CA LEU A 327 -6.67 -6.87 2.93
C LEU A 327 -5.34 -6.10 2.92
N LEU A 328 -4.26 -6.76 3.31
CA LEU A 328 -2.89 -6.24 3.29
C LEU A 328 -2.02 -7.03 2.32
N SER A 329 -1.09 -6.34 1.66
CA SER A 329 0.09 -6.96 1.03
C SER A 329 1.29 -6.84 1.95
N GLN A 330 2.01 -7.95 2.11
CA GLN A 330 3.27 -8.03 2.85
C GLN A 330 4.38 -8.47 1.90
N SER A 331 5.44 -7.67 1.76
CA SER A 331 6.56 -8.00 0.89
C SER A 331 7.86 -7.29 1.29
N TYR A 332 9.00 -7.94 1.03
CA TYR A 332 10.31 -7.30 1.08
C TYR A 332 11.32 -8.11 0.27
N GLY A 333 11.88 -7.48 -0.76
CA GLY A 333 13.02 -7.99 -1.50
C GLY A 333 12.72 -8.88 -2.70
N ARG A 334 13.60 -8.80 -3.71
CA ARG A 334 13.45 -9.40 -5.04
C ARG A 334 13.56 -10.93 -5.12
N LYS A 335 13.85 -11.60 -4.00
CA LYS A 335 14.08 -13.06 -3.92
C LYS A 335 13.25 -13.73 -2.83
N SER A 336 12.33 -13.00 -2.22
CA SER A 336 11.51 -13.45 -1.10
C SER A 336 10.05 -13.49 -1.50
N GLU A 337 9.35 -14.52 -1.05
CA GLU A 337 7.91 -14.64 -1.25
C GLU A 337 7.16 -13.49 -0.56
N SER A 338 6.05 -13.08 -1.16
CA SER A 338 5.13 -12.10 -0.56
C SER A 338 3.90 -12.81 -0.01
N ARG A 339 3.08 -12.09 0.74
CA ARG A 339 1.79 -12.58 1.23
C ARG A 339 0.70 -11.55 1.04
N LEU A 340 -0.49 -12.02 0.73
CA LEU A 340 -1.74 -11.28 0.86
C LEU A 340 -2.48 -11.82 2.09
N MET A 341 -2.98 -10.95 2.96
CA MET A 341 -3.60 -11.32 4.24
C MET A 341 -4.84 -10.50 4.51
N SER A 342 -5.97 -11.13 4.84
CA SER A 342 -7.20 -10.43 5.23
C SER A 342 -7.50 -10.55 6.72
N PHE A 343 -7.89 -9.44 7.33
CA PHE A 343 -8.17 -9.32 8.75
C PHE A 343 -9.60 -8.84 8.98
N ASP A 344 -10.29 -9.44 9.96
CA ASP A 344 -11.64 -9.06 10.38
C ASP A 344 -11.60 -8.32 11.72
N THR A 345 -11.58 -6.99 11.66
CA THR A 345 -11.58 -6.11 12.84
C THR A 345 -12.94 -6.08 13.55
N SER A 346 -14.00 -6.63 12.95
CA SER A 346 -15.31 -6.78 13.60
C SER A 346 -15.43 -8.04 14.45
N SER A 347 -14.46 -8.96 14.34
CA SER A 347 -14.38 -10.17 15.14
C SER A 347 -14.36 -9.86 16.64
N THR A 348 -15.08 -10.66 17.44
CA THR A 348 -15.03 -10.58 18.91
C THR A 348 -13.65 -10.91 19.48
N HIS A 349 -12.76 -11.49 18.67
CA HIS A 349 -11.38 -11.78 19.04
C HIS A 349 -10.41 -10.67 18.63
N ALA A 350 -10.87 -9.65 17.89
CA ALA A 350 -10.02 -8.51 17.55
C ALA A 350 -9.65 -7.72 18.81
N THR A 351 -8.36 -7.44 18.97
CA THR A 351 -7.86 -6.68 20.12
C THR A 351 -8.02 -5.19 19.85
N LEU A 352 -8.88 -4.53 20.62
CA LEU A 352 -9.09 -3.08 20.63
C LEU A 352 -8.25 -2.43 21.73
N GLN A 353 -7.52 -1.36 21.40
CA GLN A 353 -6.79 -0.54 22.37
C GLN A 353 -6.64 0.91 21.91
N ASP A 354 -6.16 1.77 22.81
CA ASP A 354 -5.71 3.12 22.44
C ASP A 354 -4.24 3.10 22.00
N PHE A 355 -3.96 3.79 20.91
CA PHE A 355 -2.62 4.04 20.37
C PHE A 355 -2.22 5.48 20.64
N GLN A 356 -0.94 5.70 20.94
CA GLN A 356 -0.37 7.03 21.09
C GLN A 356 0.09 7.52 19.71
N VAL A 357 -0.47 8.62 19.22
CA VAL A 357 -0.08 9.27 17.97
C VAL A 357 0.29 10.71 18.29
N GLY A 358 1.59 11.03 18.31
CA GLY A 358 2.07 12.30 18.85
C GLY A 358 1.58 12.52 20.28
N SER A 359 0.83 13.60 20.50
CA SER A 359 0.20 13.94 21.79
C SER A 359 -1.21 13.34 21.98
N SER A 360 -1.79 12.74 20.95
CA SER A 360 -3.17 12.24 20.94
C SER A 360 -3.27 10.74 21.24
N LYS A 361 -4.38 10.33 21.88
CA LYS A 361 -4.77 8.92 22.00
C LYS A 361 -5.85 8.60 20.98
N VAL A 362 -5.64 7.57 20.18
CA VAL A 362 -6.52 7.18 19.06
C VAL A 362 -6.89 5.71 19.21
N PRO A 363 -8.19 5.35 19.17
CA PRO A 363 -8.60 3.95 19.27
C PRO A 363 -8.15 3.17 18.03
N GLY A 364 -7.96 1.86 18.19
CA GLY A 364 -7.47 1.05 17.08
C GLY A 364 -7.42 -0.45 17.34
N PHE A 365 -7.01 -1.19 16.32
CA PHE A 365 -6.95 -2.65 16.33
C PHE A 365 -5.53 -3.18 16.17
N ILE A 366 -5.27 -4.36 16.74
CA ILE A 366 -4.06 -5.14 16.44
C ILE A 366 -4.42 -6.21 15.39
N LEU A 367 -3.77 -6.17 14.23
CA LEU A 367 -3.97 -7.09 13.11
C LEU A 367 -3.10 -8.33 13.26
N ASP A 368 -3.43 -9.15 14.26
CA ASP A 368 -2.71 -10.39 14.59
C ASP A 368 -3.51 -11.66 14.24
N SER A 369 -3.04 -12.83 14.70
CA SER A 369 -3.69 -14.12 14.45
C SER A 369 -5.11 -14.23 14.99
N ASN A 370 -5.53 -13.38 15.94
CA ASN A 370 -6.89 -13.41 16.48
C ASN A 370 -7.94 -12.87 15.50
N CYS A 371 -7.52 -12.02 14.57
CA CYS A 371 -8.40 -11.46 13.54
C CYS A 371 -7.96 -11.79 12.11
N LEU A 372 -6.86 -12.52 11.91
CA LEU A 372 -6.46 -13.04 10.60
C LEU A 372 -7.48 -14.09 10.11
N THR A 373 -8.03 -13.86 8.92
CA THR A 373 -9.07 -14.74 8.34
C THR A 373 -8.57 -15.56 7.16
N LYS A 374 -7.63 -15.02 6.38
CA LYS A 374 -7.06 -15.71 5.23
C LYS A 374 -5.67 -15.17 4.93
N ALA A 375 -4.78 -16.05 4.49
CA ALA A 375 -3.46 -15.69 3.96
C ALA A 375 -3.16 -16.49 2.69
N VAL A 376 -2.58 -15.84 1.69
CA VAL A 376 -2.21 -16.42 0.39
C VAL A 376 -0.78 -15.99 0.05
N THR A 377 0.10 -16.95 -0.27
CA THR A 377 1.45 -16.65 -0.77
C THR A 377 1.36 -16.07 -2.18
N ALA A 378 2.02 -14.94 -2.41
CA ALA A 378 2.07 -14.20 -3.67
C ALA A 378 3.51 -14.04 -4.16
N LEU A 379 3.65 -13.57 -5.41
CA LEU A 379 4.95 -13.39 -6.07
C LEU A 379 5.81 -12.31 -5.36
N PRO A 380 7.15 -12.36 -5.47
CA PRO A 380 8.03 -11.37 -4.86
C PRO A 380 7.72 -9.92 -5.24
N MET A 381 7.99 -9.00 -4.30
CA MET A 381 7.74 -7.56 -4.43
C MET A 381 6.29 -7.26 -4.84
N THR A 382 5.34 -7.83 -4.06
CA THR A 382 3.93 -7.45 -4.11
C THR A 382 3.78 -6.11 -3.40
N GLU A 383 3.44 -5.07 -4.16
CA GLU A 383 3.42 -3.69 -3.65
C GLU A 383 2.00 -3.31 -3.21
N ALA A 384 1.21 -2.72 -4.11
CA ALA A 384 -0.10 -2.20 -3.78
C ALA A 384 -1.25 -3.17 -4.10
N VAL A 385 -2.33 -3.04 -3.32
CA VAL A 385 -3.61 -3.72 -3.53
C VAL A 385 -4.72 -2.69 -3.62
N SER A 386 -5.69 -2.92 -4.51
CA SER A 386 -6.87 -2.05 -4.63
C SER A 386 -8.08 -2.88 -4.97
N ALA A 387 -9.13 -2.80 -4.14
CA ALA A 387 -10.41 -3.41 -4.45
C ALA A 387 -11.12 -2.64 -5.58
N THR A 388 -11.84 -3.39 -6.43
CA THR A 388 -12.71 -2.85 -7.47
C THR A 388 -14.18 -3.08 -7.11
N PRO A 389 -15.13 -2.29 -7.65
CA PRO A 389 -16.55 -2.40 -7.32
C PRO A 389 -17.21 -3.76 -7.62
N ASP A 390 -16.62 -4.55 -8.51
CA ASP A 390 -17.04 -5.93 -8.82
C ASP A 390 -16.55 -6.97 -7.79
N GLY A 391 -15.87 -6.53 -6.73
CA GLY A 391 -15.36 -7.40 -5.65
C GLY A 391 -14.01 -8.06 -5.97
N MET A 392 -13.38 -7.68 -7.07
CA MET A 392 -12.05 -8.16 -7.45
C MET A 392 -10.97 -7.31 -6.81
N ILE A 393 -9.75 -7.84 -6.74
CA ILE A 393 -8.58 -7.13 -6.22
C ILE A 393 -7.55 -6.97 -7.33
N LEU A 394 -7.12 -5.74 -7.58
CA LEU A 394 -5.92 -5.47 -8.37
C LEU A 394 -4.70 -5.57 -7.46
N VAL A 395 -3.67 -6.28 -7.92
CA VAL A 395 -2.40 -6.48 -7.20
C VAL A 395 -1.25 -6.05 -8.10
N SER A 396 -0.45 -5.08 -7.65
CA SER A 396 0.73 -4.58 -8.38
C SER A 396 2.03 -5.20 -7.85
N PHE A 397 3.05 -5.22 -8.71
CA PHE A 397 4.35 -5.82 -8.39
C PHE A 397 5.50 -4.96 -8.89
N GLU A 398 6.55 -4.78 -8.08
CA GLU A 398 7.80 -4.13 -8.48
C GLU A 398 8.69 -5.05 -9.33
N SER A 399 8.45 -6.36 -9.25
CA SER A 399 9.34 -7.40 -9.81
C SER A 399 9.52 -7.38 -11.31
N GLY A 400 8.60 -6.75 -12.04
CA GLY A 400 8.73 -6.54 -13.47
C GLY A 400 9.80 -5.51 -13.84
N ALA A 401 10.13 -4.56 -12.98
CA ALA A 401 10.99 -3.44 -13.38
C ALA A 401 12.39 -3.92 -13.76
N MET A 402 12.99 -3.31 -14.78
CA MET A 402 14.31 -3.71 -15.29
C MET A 402 15.42 -3.60 -14.23
N HIS A 403 15.24 -2.70 -13.25
CA HIS A 403 16.12 -2.58 -12.09
C HIS A 403 16.23 -3.87 -11.26
N TYR A 404 15.18 -4.71 -11.27
CA TYR A 404 15.12 -5.99 -10.56
C TYR A 404 15.19 -7.17 -11.52
N SER A 405 15.90 -7.02 -12.63
CA SER A 405 16.03 -8.07 -13.64
C SER A 405 16.66 -9.37 -13.11
N ASP A 406 17.43 -9.27 -12.02
CA ASP A 406 18.07 -10.36 -11.27
C ASP A 406 17.16 -11.00 -10.20
N GLY A 407 15.91 -10.56 -10.09
CA GLY A 407 14.90 -11.10 -9.17
C GLY A 407 14.40 -12.49 -9.55
N LYS A 408 13.79 -13.18 -8.57
CA LYS A 408 13.11 -14.47 -8.79
C LYS A 408 11.63 -14.25 -9.06
N ASP A 409 11.01 -15.18 -9.81
CA ASP A 409 9.55 -15.29 -9.93
C ASP A 409 8.83 -13.99 -10.33
N ARG A 410 9.52 -13.22 -11.16
CA ARG A 410 9.12 -11.87 -11.58
C ARG A 410 7.82 -11.90 -12.38
N THR A 411 7.01 -10.86 -12.23
CA THR A 411 5.87 -10.57 -13.10
C THR A 411 5.88 -9.10 -13.49
N ASP A 412 5.55 -8.83 -14.75
CA ASP A 412 5.44 -7.50 -15.36
C ASP A 412 3.98 -7.04 -15.52
N HIS A 413 3.05 -7.72 -14.86
CA HIS A 413 1.62 -7.41 -14.94
C HIS A 413 1.06 -6.98 -13.59
N ILE A 414 0.05 -6.12 -13.62
CA ILE A 414 -0.98 -6.08 -12.58
C ILE A 414 -1.80 -7.36 -12.70
N TRP A 415 -2.10 -7.97 -11.57
CA TRP A 415 -2.97 -9.13 -11.51
C TRP A 415 -4.34 -8.77 -10.98
N LYS A 416 -5.38 -9.35 -11.57
CA LYS A 416 -6.75 -9.24 -11.09
C LYS A 416 -7.14 -10.55 -10.41
N MET A 417 -7.52 -10.48 -9.14
CA MET A 417 -7.69 -11.62 -8.24
C MET A 417 -9.10 -11.66 -7.65
N GLU A 418 -9.71 -12.85 -7.65
CA GLU A 418 -10.85 -13.17 -6.77
C GLU A 418 -10.30 -13.46 -5.37
N TRP A 419 -10.71 -12.66 -4.38
CA TRP A 419 -10.28 -12.83 -2.99
C TRP A 419 -11.24 -13.71 -2.19
#